data_AF-A0A212CI51-F1
#
_entry.id   AF-A0A212CI51-F1
#
_cell.length_a   1.000
_cell.length_b   1.000
_cell.length_c   1.000
_cell.angle_alpha   90.00
_cell.angle_beta   90.00
_cell.angle_gamma   90.00
#
_symmetry.space_group_name_H-M   'P 1'
#
loop_
_entity.id
_entity.type
_entity.pdbx_description
1 polymer ?
#
loop_
_entity_poly.entity_id
_entity_poly.type
_entity_poly.pdbx_seq_one_letter_code
_entity_poly.pdbx_strand_id
1 'polypeptide(L)' 'HIDKIMSTHGKQIMQAVTLILEGEHNIEVKEQTLCILANIADGTTAKELIMTNDDILQKIKYYMVGLCPLHDSKLAAH' A
#
# COMPACT_ATOMS: atom_id res chain seq x y z
N HIS A 1 -6.79 -6.25 -17.69
CA HIS A 1 -7.02 -4.78 -17.64
C HIS A 1 -6.11 -4.10 -16.62
N ILE A 2 -6.04 -4.61 -15.39
CA ILE A 2 -5.16 -4.09 -14.33
C ILE A 2 -3.68 -4.08 -14.75
N ASP A 3 -3.18 -5.15 -15.37
CA ASP A 3 -1.78 -5.20 -15.84
C ASP A 3 -1.45 -4.13 -16.87
N LYS A 4 -2.41 -3.72 -17.71
CA LYS A 4 -2.20 -2.64 -18.69
C LYS A 4 -2.13 -1.27 -18.02
N ILE A 5 -2.92 -1.06 -16.97
CA ILE A 5 -2.86 0.14 -16.14
C ILE A 5 -1.51 0.18 -15.41
N MET A 6 -1.08 -0.92 -14.81
CA MET A 6 0.20 -1.00 -14.09
C MET A 6 1.41 -0.91 -15.01
N SER A 7 1.34 -1.45 -16.23
CA SER A 7 2.38 -1.27 -17.24
C SER A 7 2.54 0.20 -17.67
N THR A 8 1.44 0.98 -17.69
CA THR A 8 1.46 2.37 -18.17
C THR A 8 1.67 3.39 -17.05
N HIS A 9 1.08 3.13 -15.87
CA HIS A 9 0.97 4.07 -14.76
C HIS A 9 1.54 3.52 -13.44
N GLY A 10 2.15 2.34 -13.46
CA GLY A 10 2.61 1.66 -12.24
C GLY A 10 3.53 2.54 -11.41
N LYS A 11 4.50 3.23 -12.04
CA LYS A 11 5.41 4.14 -11.32
C LYS A 11 4.68 5.26 -10.58
N GLN A 12 3.72 5.91 -11.23
CA GLN A 12 2.92 6.99 -10.64
C GLN A 12 2.03 6.46 -9.51
N ILE A 13 1.46 5.26 -9.69
CA ILE A 13 0.65 4.60 -8.66
C ILE A 13 1.52 4.29 -7.43
N MET A 14 2.70 3.71 -7.62
CA MET A 14 3.63 3.42 -6.51
C MET A 14 4.04 4.71 -5.78
N GLN A 15 4.36 5.78 -6.52
CA GLN A 15 4.70 7.08 -5.93
C GLN A 15 3.55 7.66 -5.13
N ALA A 16 2.32 7.63 -5.66
CA ALA A 16 1.14 8.12 -4.96
C ALA A 16 0.88 7.34 -3.67
N VAL A 17 1.01 6.01 -3.72
CA VAL A 17 0.90 5.16 -2.53
C VAL A 17 1.96 5.50 -1.50
N THR A 18 3.23 5.66 -1.90
CA THR A 18 4.30 6.07 -0.99
C THR A 18 3.98 7.40 -0.31
N LEU A 19 3.56 8.41 -1.08
CA LEU A 19 3.23 9.73 -0.54
C LEU A 19 2.09 9.68 0.50
N ILE A 20 1.05 8.87 0.25
CA ILE A 20 -0.07 8.73 1.19
C ILE A 20 0.36 7.98 2.45
N LEU A 21 1.19 6.94 2.31
CA LEU A 21 1.67 6.17 3.46
C LEU A 21 2.66 6.97 4.32
N GLU A 22 3.48 7.82 3.72
CA GLU A 22 4.44 8.68 4.43
C GLU A 22 3.82 9.96 4.98
N GLY A 23 2.75 10.45 4.35
CA GLY A 23 2.07 11.67 4.75
C GLY A 23 1.35 11.58 6.10
N GLU A 24 1.03 12.74 6.65
CA GLU A 24 0.19 12.93 7.84
C GLU A 24 -1.29 12.72 7.49
N HIS A 25 -1.62 11.52 7.04
CA HIS A 25 -2.99 11.09 6.78
C HIS A 25 -3.52 10.24 7.93
N ASN A 26 -4.83 10.29 8.13
CA ASN A 26 -5.47 9.42 9.11
C ASN A 26 -5.28 7.94 8.72
N ILE A 27 -5.40 7.10 9.74
CA ILE A 27 -5.25 5.65 9.63
C ILE A 27 -6.17 5.06 8.54
N GLU A 28 -7.43 5.50 8.49
CA GLU A 28 -8.41 5.00 7.51
C GLU A 28 -8.00 5.28 6.06
N VAL A 29 -7.42 6.45 5.75
CA VAL A 29 -6.91 6.78 4.42
C VAL A 29 -5.73 5.89 4.04
N LYS A 30 -4.85 5.58 5.00
CA LYS A 30 -3.72 4.67 4.77
C LYS A 30 -4.19 3.23 4.53
N GLU A 31 -5.18 2.75 5.30
CA GLU A 31 -5.80 1.44 5.08
C GLU A 31 -6.49 1.33 3.73
N GLN A 32 -7.29 2.34 3.35
CA GLN A 32 -7.96 2.36 2.04
C GLN A 32 -6.94 2.36 0.89
N THR A 33 -5.84 3.07 1.04
CA THR A 33 -4.74 3.09 0.06
C THR A 33 -4.13 1.70 -0.11
N LEU A 34 -3.87 0.99 0.99
CA LEU A 34 -3.37 -0.39 0.95
C LEU A 34 -4.39 -1.36 0.34
N CYS A 35 -5.69 -1.17 0.61
CA CYS A 35 -6.76 -1.97 0.01
C CYS A 35 -6.81 -1.79 -1.52
N ILE A 36 -6.68 -0.56 -2.00
CA ILE A 36 -6.59 -0.27 -3.44
C ILE A 36 -5.34 -0.91 -4.04
N LEU A 37 -4.18 -0.80 -3.37
CA LEU A 37 -2.95 -1.44 -3.83
C LEU A 37 -3.10 -2.96 -3.92
N ALA A 38 -3.75 -3.60 -2.93
CA ALA A 38 -4.01 -5.02 -2.94
C ALA A 38 -4.91 -5.45 -4.11
N ASN A 39 -5.95 -4.67 -4.41
CA ASN A 39 -6.81 -4.91 -5.57
C ASN A 39 -6.03 -4.79 -6.90
N ILE A 40 -5.02 -3.93 -6.96
CA ILE A 40 -4.14 -3.78 -8.11
C ILE A 40 -3.13 -4.94 -8.19
N ALA A 41 -2.60 -5.40 -7.05
CA ALA A 41 -1.64 -6.49 -6.95
C ALA A 41 -2.19 -7.87 -7.38
N ASP A 42 -3.49 -7.98 -7.62
CA ASP A 42 -4.14 -9.18 -8.17
C ASP A 42 -3.72 -9.47 -9.62
N GLY A 43 -3.14 -8.49 -10.33
CA GLY A 43 -2.53 -8.69 -11.66
C GLY A 43 -1.13 -9.31 -11.62
N THR A 44 -0.75 -10.08 -12.65
CA THR A 44 0.57 -10.76 -12.69
C THR A 44 1.73 -9.77 -12.83
N THR A 45 1.62 -8.81 -13.75
CA THR A 45 2.63 -7.76 -13.96
C THR A 45 2.60 -6.75 -12.82
N ALA A 46 1.40 -6.45 -12.32
CA ALA A 46 1.20 -5.57 -11.17
C ALA A 46 1.94 -6.11 -9.93
N LYS A 47 1.75 -7.40 -9.64
CA LYS A 47 2.44 -8.09 -8.54
C LYS A 47 3.95 -8.03 -8.69
N GLU A 48 4.49 -8.28 -9.88
CA GLU A 48 5.94 -8.24 -10.14
C GLU A 48 6.52 -6.82 -9.92
N LEU A 49 5.82 -5.78 -10.36
CA LEU A 49 6.23 -4.38 -10.14
C LEU A 49 6.23 -3.98 -8.66
N ILE A 50 5.28 -4.52 -7.88
CA ILE A 50 5.22 -4.29 -6.43
C ILE A 50 6.33 -5.09 -5.73
N MET A 51 6.52 -6.36 -6.12
CA MET A 51 7.51 -7.26 -5.51
C MET A 51 8.96 -6.92 -5.85
N THR A 52 9.21 -6.14 -6.89
CA THR A 52 10.55 -5.61 -7.24
C THR A 52 10.84 -4.26 -6.61
N ASN A 53 9.90 -3.70 -5.83
CA ASN A 53 10.04 -2.42 -5.15
C ASN A 53 10.21 -2.64 -3.64
N ASP A 54 11.46 -2.75 -3.19
CA ASP A 54 11.83 -3.03 -1.80
C ASP A 54 11.28 -1.97 -0.81
N ASP A 55 11.26 -0.71 -1.23
CA ASP A 55 10.74 0.40 -0.41
C ASP A 55 9.25 0.21 -0.08
N ILE A 56 8.45 -0.14 -1.08
CA ILE A 56 7.02 -0.43 -0.89
C ILE A 56 6.82 -1.71 -0.10
N LEU A 57 7.60 -2.75 -0.36
CA LEU A 57 7.51 -4.00 0.41
C LEU A 57 7.78 -3.76 1.90
N GLN A 58 8.80 -2.96 2.22
CA GLN A 58 9.13 -2.59 3.60
C GLN A 58 7.98 -1.83 4.25
N LYS A 59 7.35 -0.90 3.52
CA LYS A 59 6.17 -0.15 3.99
C LYS A 59 4.98 -1.07 4.22
N ILE A 60 4.61 -1.90 3.25
CA ILE A 60 3.52 -2.88 3.40
C ILE A 60 3.77 -3.75 4.64
N LYS A 61 5.00 -4.25 4.81
CA LYS A 61 5.37 -5.05 5.98
C LYS A 61 5.22 -4.28 7.30
N TYR A 62 5.66 -3.02 7.34
CA TYR A 62 5.47 -2.13 8.50
C TYR A 62 3.99 -1.97 8.88
N TYR A 63 3.12 -1.80 7.89
CA TYR A 63 1.67 -1.66 8.10
C TYR A 63 0.98 -3.00 8.42
N MET A 64 1.40 -4.12 7.85
CA MET A 64 0.78 -5.46 8.08
C MET A 64 1.22 -6.12 9.39
N VAL A 65 2.47 -5.93 9.82
CA VAL A 65 3.03 -6.56 11.04
C VAL A 65 2.67 -5.76 12.30
N GLY A 66 1.81 -4.73 12.17
CA GLY A 66 1.32 -3.96 13.31
C GLY A 66 2.36 -3.05 13.96
N LEU A 67 3.48 -2.77 13.28
CA LEU A 67 4.47 -1.79 13.73
C LEU A 67 4.00 -0.34 13.47
N CYS A 68 2.94 -0.18 12.67
CA CYS A 68 2.18 1.04 12.53
C CYS A 68 1.03 1.09 13.56
N PRO A 69 0.69 2.25 14.16
CA PRO A 69 -0.41 2.42 15.11
C PRO A 69 -1.84 2.11 14.59
N LEU A 70 -1.97 1.51 13.40
CA LEU A 70 -3.22 0.92 12.90
C LEU A 70 -3.87 -0.05 13.91
N HIS A 71 -3.05 -0.78 14.69
CA HIS A 71 -3.56 -1.72 15.68
C HIS A 71 -3.85 -1.08 17.05
N ASP A 72 -3.19 0.03 17.37
CA ASP A 72 -3.33 0.69 18.68
C ASP A 72 -4.70 1.38 18.84
N SER A 73 -5.31 1.82 17.74
CA SER A 73 -6.63 2.48 17.78
C SER A 73 -7.80 1.51 18.02
N LYS A 74 -7.63 0.21 17.76
CA LYS A 74 -8.62 -0.82 18.15
C LYS A 74 -8.34 -1.43 19.52
N LEU A 75 -7.08 -1.44 19.98
CA LEU A 75 -6.73 -1.97 21.30
C LEU A 75 -6.94 -0.95 22.43
N ALA A 76 -6.90 0.37 22.14
CA ALA A 76 -7.19 1.42 23.12
C ALA A 76 -8.70 1.62 23.41
N ALA A 77 -9.57 0.83 22.77
CA ALA A 77 -11.02 0.93 22.90
C ALA A 77 -11.66 -0.16 23.78
N HIS A 78 -10.89 -0.87 24.61
CA HIS A 78 -11.40 -1.81 25.64
C HIS A 78 -10.75 -1.55 26.99
#